data_AF-A0A812UD14-F1
#
_entry.id   AF-A0A812UD14-F1
#
_cell.length_a   1.000
_cell.length_b   1.000
_cell.length_c   1.000
_cell.angle_alpha   90.00
_cell.angle_beta   90.00
_cell.angle_gamma   90.00
#
_symmetry.space_group_name_H-M   'P 1'
#
loop_
_entity.id
_entity.type
_entity.pdbx_description
1 polymer ?
#
loop_
_entity_poly.entity_id
_entity_poly.type
_entity_poly.pdbx_seq_one_letter_code
_entity_poly.pdbx_strand_id
1 'polypeptide(L)'
;MPKPDRNQSDFVKLGVGETSMFLWVPSFVTFLSLPGIIGGCLAMKWSPSVQARVSTLATLSAGPLYLSVSFMKFMLLMMQASLNSARRESGINVPDQHVYKVVGGAADGAMVLMDDSGPFGQFNRAQRGLQNHYEQVR
;
A
#
# COMPACT_ATOMS: atom_id res chain seq x y z
N MET A 1 3.16 26.53 7.26
CA MET A 1 3.33 25.22 6.60
C MET A 1 2.72 25.31 5.20
N PRO A 2 3.35 24.75 4.14
CA PRO A 2 2.74 24.76 2.82
C PRO A 2 1.37 24.09 2.87
N LYS A 3 0.40 24.66 2.16
CA LYS A 3 -0.94 24.09 2.06
C LYS A 3 -0.89 22.81 1.20
N PRO A 4 -1.79 21.84 1.44
CA PRO A 4 -1.92 20.69 0.55
C PRO A 4 -2.14 21.18 -0.88
N ASP A 5 -1.33 20.67 -1.81
CA ASP A 5 -1.46 20.99 -3.23
C ASP A 5 -1.41 19.70 -4.05
N ARG A 6 -2.60 19.22 -4.41
CA ARG A 6 -2.79 18.01 -5.22
C ARG A 6 -2.00 18.05 -6.53
N ASN A 7 -1.79 19.22 -7.13
CA ASN A 7 -1.11 19.33 -8.42
C ASN A 7 0.38 18.99 -8.33
N GLN A 8 0.97 19.02 -7.13
CA GLN A 8 2.35 18.63 -6.90
C GLN A 8 2.55 17.12 -6.79
N SER A 9 1.47 16.35 -6.64
CA SER A 9 1.51 14.90 -6.52
C SER A 9 2.09 14.24 -7.77
N ASP A 10 2.98 13.28 -7.59
CA ASP A 10 3.53 12.47 -8.68
C ASP A 10 2.44 11.68 -9.41
N PHE A 11 1.37 11.29 -8.72
CA PHE A 11 0.19 10.68 -9.36
C PHE A 11 -0.48 11.58 -10.41
N VAL A 12 -0.49 12.90 -10.21
CA VAL A 12 -1.02 13.85 -11.20
C VAL A 12 -0.05 13.95 -12.38
N LYS A 13 1.26 14.03 -12.11
CA LYS A 13 2.31 14.06 -13.15
C LYS A 13 2.33 12.80 -14.02
N LEU A 14 2.00 11.65 -13.43
CA LEU A 14 1.88 10.35 -14.12
C LEU A 14 0.55 10.17 -14.88
N GLY A 15 -0.32 11.19 -14.91
CA GLY A 15 -1.59 11.13 -15.63
C GLY A 15 -2.69 10.33 -14.92
N VAL A 16 -2.48 9.92 -13.68
CA VAL A 16 -3.46 9.14 -12.86
C VAL A 16 -4.09 10.00 -11.77
N GLY A 17 -4.12 11.32 -11.99
CA GLY A 17 -4.65 12.32 -11.09
C GLY A 17 -6.10 12.06 -10.72
N GLU A 18 -6.97 11.70 -11.67
CA GLU A 18 -8.40 11.48 -11.45
C GLU A 18 -8.79 9.99 -11.28
N THR A 19 -7.87 9.06 -11.52
CA THR A 19 -8.16 7.62 -11.48
C THR A 19 -8.33 7.12 -10.04
N SER A 20 -9.30 6.24 -9.78
CA SER A 20 -9.40 5.61 -8.46
C SER A 20 -8.15 4.80 -8.12
N MET A 21 -7.48 5.11 -7.00
CA MET A 21 -6.29 4.37 -6.58
C MET A 21 -6.61 2.91 -6.22
N PHE A 22 -7.84 2.63 -5.80
CA PHE A 22 -8.34 1.27 -5.57
C PHE A 22 -8.49 0.46 -6.87
N LEU A 23 -8.53 1.11 -8.04
CA LEU A 23 -8.50 0.44 -9.33
C LEU A 23 -7.09 0.43 -9.92
N TRP A 24 -6.40 1.58 -9.86
CA TRP A 24 -5.06 1.73 -10.44
C TRP A 24 -4.04 0.81 -9.80
N VAL A 25 -3.96 0.80 -8.46
CA VAL A 25 -2.94 0.02 -7.74
C VAL A 25 -3.11 -1.49 -7.98
N PRO A 26 -4.31 -2.10 -7.85
CA PRO A 26 -4.47 -3.51 -8.16
C PRO A 26 -4.24 -3.84 -9.62
N SER A 27 -4.67 -2.97 -10.55
CA SER A 27 -4.42 -3.16 -11.98
C SER A 27 -2.93 -3.18 -12.30
N PHE A 28 -2.19 -2.21 -11.76
CA PHE A 28 -0.74 -2.11 -11.95
C PHE A 28 0.01 -3.31 -11.36
N VAL A 29 -0.32 -3.71 -10.12
CA VAL A 29 0.28 -4.90 -9.49
C VAL A 29 -0.06 -6.17 -10.26
N THR A 30 -1.32 -6.32 -10.69
CA THR A 30 -1.76 -7.49 -11.48
C THR A 30 -0.99 -7.55 -12.79
N PHE A 31 -0.88 -6.44 -13.52
CA PHE A 31 -0.14 -6.35 -14.77
C PHE A 31 1.33 -6.78 -14.59
N LEU A 32 2.01 -6.24 -13.58
CA LEU A 32 3.40 -6.63 -13.28
C LEU A 32 3.54 -8.08 -12.83
N SER A 33 2.49 -8.68 -12.25
CA SER A 33 2.50 -10.06 -11.80
C SER A 33 2.23 -11.09 -12.92
N LEU A 34 1.75 -10.67 -14.10
CA LEU A 34 1.37 -11.58 -15.19
C LEU A 34 2.47 -12.56 -15.61
N PRO A 35 3.74 -12.14 -15.80
CA PRO A 35 4.81 -13.09 -16.15
C PRO A 35 5.01 -14.17 -15.07
N GLY A 36 4.89 -13.80 -13.79
CA GLY A 36 4.99 -14.73 -12.67
C GLY A 36 3.80 -15.68 -12.60
N ILE A 37 2.58 -15.20 -12.86
CA ILE A 37 1.37 -16.04 -12.95
C ILE A 37 1.51 -17.06 -14.07
N ILE A 38 1.91 -16.61 -15.27
CA ILE A 38 2.12 -17.48 -16.43
C ILE A 38 3.20 -18.52 -16.13
N GLY A 39 4.34 -18.09 -15.60
CA GLY A 39 5.44 -18.99 -15.20
C GLY A 39 5.00 -20.02 -14.16
N GLY A 40 4.21 -19.61 -13.16
CA GLY A 40 3.63 -20.49 -12.16
C GLY A 40 2.68 -21.54 -12.76
N CYS A 41 1.80 -21.13 -13.67
CA CYS A 41 0.88 -22.04 -14.37
C CYS A 41 1.64 -23.09 -15.21
N LEU A 42 2.67 -22.67 -15.95
CA LEU A 42 3.51 -23.58 -16.73
C LEU A 42 4.30 -24.53 -15.80
N ALA A 43 4.84 -24.02 -14.70
CA ALA A 43 5.58 -24.81 -13.72
C ALA A 43 4.69 -25.86 -13.04
N MET A 44 3.42 -25.56 -12.76
CA MET A 44 2.48 -26.56 -12.23
C MET A 44 2.30 -27.76 -13.19
N LYS A 45 2.36 -27.53 -14.50
CA LYS A 45 2.19 -28.60 -15.49
C LYS A 45 3.47 -29.40 -15.73
N TRP A 46 4.64 -28.75 -15.66
CA TRP A 46 5.89 -29.33 -16.17
C TRP A 46 7.00 -29.48 -15.13
N SER A 47 6.83 -28.97 -13.90
CA SER A 47 7.82 -29.07 -12.84
C SER A 47 7.38 -30.08 -11.76
N PRO A 48 8.06 -31.23 -11.64
CA PRO A 48 7.76 -32.23 -10.61
C PRO A 48 7.86 -31.68 -9.18
N SER A 49 8.77 -30.72 -8.95
CA SER A 49 8.96 -30.10 -7.63
C SER A 49 7.78 -29.20 -7.23
N VAL A 50 7.18 -28.49 -8.19
CA VAL A 50 5.97 -27.68 -7.94
C VAL A 50 4.77 -28.57 -7.73
N GLN A 51 4.62 -29.63 -8.54
CA GLN A 51 3.54 -30.62 -8.37
C GLN A 51 3.59 -31.28 -6.98
N ALA A 52 4.78 -31.64 -6.49
CA ALA A 52 4.95 -32.20 -5.15
C ALA A 52 4.53 -31.23 -4.02
N ARG A 53 4.72 -29.92 -4.20
CA ARG A 53 4.25 -28.92 -3.23
C ARG A 53 2.74 -28.77 -3.25
N VAL A 54 2.14 -28.76 -4.44
CA VAL A 54 0.68 -28.69 -4.60
C VAL A 54 0.02 -29.93 -4.00
N SER A 55 0.58 -31.12 -4.24
CA SER A 55 0.07 -32.35 -3.62
C SER A 55 0.21 -32.32 -2.09
N THR A 56 1.31 -31.78 -1.56
CA THR A 56 1.50 -31.61 -0.11
C THR A 56 0.44 -30.66 0.49
N LEU A 57 0.11 -29.56 -0.19
CA LEU A 57 -0.95 -28.65 0.27
C LEU A 57 -2.33 -29.34 0.26
N ALA A 58 -2.59 -30.16 -0.75
CA ALA A 58 -3.83 -30.93 -0.85
C ALA A 58 -3.92 -32.01 0.24
N THR A 59 -2.83 -32.76 0.51
CA THR A 59 -2.81 -33.79 1.56
C THR A 59 -2.96 -33.20 2.96
N LEU A 60 -2.36 -32.03 3.21
CA LEU A 60 -2.49 -31.32 4.49
C LEU A 60 -3.83 -30.61 4.66
N SER A 61 -4.72 -30.61 3.65
CA SER A 61 -5.96 -29.82 3.64
C SER A 61 -5.73 -28.34 3.96
N ALA A 62 -4.55 -27.80 3.61
CA ALA A 62 -4.14 -26.43 3.94
C ALA A 62 -4.77 -25.36 3.03
N GLY A 63 -5.76 -25.74 2.21
CA GLY A 63 -6.47 -24.85 1.28
C GLY A 63 -7.06 -23.60 1.95
N PRO A 64 -7.80 -23.73 3.07
CA PRO A 64 -8.32 -22.57 3.79
C PRO A 64 -7.23 -21.63 4.29
N LEU A 65 -6.14 -22.18 4.84
CA LEU A 65 -4.99 -21.40 5.31
C LEU A 65 -4.36 -20.60 4.16
N TYR A 66 -4.15 -21.24 3.01
CA TYR A 66 -3.63 -20.59 1.82
C TYR A 66 -4.55 -19.45 1.33
N LEU A 67 -5.87 -19.69 1.33
CA LEU A 67 -6.85 -18.68 0.95
C LEU A 67 -6.84 -17.49 1.93
N SER A 68 -6.80 -17.74 3.23
CA SER A 68 -6.71 -16.70 4.26
C SER A 68 -5.46 -15.84 4.10
N VAL A 69 -4.29 -16.45 3.88
CA VAL A 69 -3.05 -15.71 3.63
C VAL A 69 -3.15 -14.88 2.35
N SER A 70 -3.73 -15.43 1.29
CA SER A 70 -3.94 -14.71 0.03
C SER A 70 -4.88 -13.52 0.20
N PHE A 71 -5.96 -13.69 0.96
CA PHE A 71 -6.90 -12.63 1.29
C PHE A 71 -6.24 -11.52 2.13
N MET A 72 -5.41 -11.87 3.12
CA MET A 72 -4.65 -10.88 3.89
C MET A 72 -3.73 -10.04 3.00
N LYS A 73 -3.03 -10.67 2.04
CA LYS A 73 -2.20 -9.94 1.07
C LYS A 73 -3.02 -8.99 0.20
N PHE A 74 -4.22 -9.39 -0.19
CA PHE A 74 -5.13 -8.52 -0.94
C PHE A 74 -5.62 -7.34 -0.08
N MET A 75 -5.94 -7.54 1.19
CA MET A 75 -6.27 -6.44 2.12
C MET A 75 -5.10 -5.47 2.30
N LEU A 76 -3.87 -5.97 2.41
CA LEU A 76 -2.67 -5.13 2.47
C LEU A 76 -2.51 -4.27 1.21
N LEU A 77 -2.82 -4.82 0.03
CA LEU A 77 -2.85 -4.07 -1.22
C LEU A 77 -3.89 -2.93 -1.19
N MET A 78 -5.07 -3.16 -0.60
CA MET A 78 -6.09 -2.12 -0.43
C MET A 78 -5.63 -1.01 0.53
N MET A 79 -4.91 -1.36 1.60
CA MET A 79 -4.33 -0.37 2.51
C MET A 79 -3.30 0.52 1.80
N GLN A 80 -2.47 -0.07 0.93
CA GLN A 80 -1.55 0.70 0.10
C GLN A 80 -2.29 1.61 -0.90
N ALA A 81 -3.38 1.15 -1.50
CA ALA A 81 -4.21 1.98 -2.38
C ALA A 81 -4.81 3.18 -1.64
N SER A 82 -5.29 2.97 -0.40
CA SER A 82 -5.79 4.04 0.47
C SER A 82 -4.70 5.08 0.77
N LEU A 83 -3.50 4.63 1.15
CA LEU A 83 -2.35 5.52 1.36
C LEU A 83 -1.99 6.33 0.10
N ASN A 84 -1.97 5.69 -1.06
CA ASN A 84 -1.66 6.36 -2.32
C ASN A 84 -2.73 7.41 -2.69
N SER A 85 -4.01 7.16 -2.39
CA SER A 85 -5.06 8.17 -2.55
C SER A 85 -4.80 9.38 -1.65
N ALA A 86 -4.48 9.13 -0.37
CA ALA A 86 -4.21 10.19 0.58
C ALA A 86 -2.95 11.00 0.19
N ARG A 87 -1.88 10.34 -0.28
CA ARG A 87 -0.67 11.00 -0.82
C ARG A 87 -1.00 11.93 -1.98
N ARG A 88 -1.85 11.46 -2.90
CA ARG A 88 -2.28 12.25 -4.05
C ARG A 88 -3.02 13.51 -3.59
N GLU A 89 -3.96 13.37 -2.68
CA GLU A 89 -4.78 14.48 -2.18
C GLU A 89 -3.98 15.48 -1.36
N SER A 90 -2.98 15.01 -0.61
CA SER A 90 -2.11 15.87 0.18
C SER A 90 -0.98 16.51 -0.63
N GLY A 91 -0.70 16.01 -1.84
CA GLY A 91 0.46 16.44 -2.63
C GLY A 91 1.81 15.92 -2.10
N ILE A 92 1.78 14.93 -1.21
CA ILE A 92 3.00 14.42 -0.56
C ILE A 92 3.58 13.28 -1.39
N ASN A 93 4.81 13.47 -1.84
CA ASN A 93 5.53 12.49 -2.65
C ASN A 93 6.46 11.62 -1.80
N VAL A 94 6.92 10.52 -2.37
CA VAL A 94 7.98 9.69 -1.77
C VAL A 94 9.30 10.49 -1.86
N PRO A 95 10.19 10.49 -0.85
CA PRO A 95 10.28 9.59 0.31
C PRO A 95 9.54 10.04 1.58
N ASP A 96 8.80 11.15 1.55
CA ASP A 96 8.20 11.72 2.76
C ASP A 96 7.15 10.78 3.38
N GLN A 97 7.26 10.55 4.69
CA GLN A 97 6.44 9.56 5.41
C GLN A 97 5.38 10.20 6.31
N HIS A 98 5.67 11.34 6.93
CA HIS A 98 4.75 12.02 7.86
C HIS A 98 4.82 13.53 7.71
N VAL A 99 3.72 14.21 8.01
CA VAL A 99 3.64 15.68 8.01
C VAL A 99 3.40 16.17 9.43
N TYR A 100 4.18 17.17 9.86
CA TYR A 100 4.15 17.68 11.22
C TYR A 100 3.85 19.18 11.27
N LYS A 101 2.87 19.58 12.07
CA LYS A 101 2.61 20.98 12.37
C LYS A 101 3.39 21.44 13.61
N VAL A 102 3.84 22.68 13.58
CA VAL A 102 4.47 23.34 14.72
C VAL A 102 3.38 24.06 15.52
N VAL A 103 3.23 23.71 16.79
CA VAL A 103 2.26 24.31 17.72
C VAL A 103 3.04 25.08 18.79
N GLY A 104 2.71 26.36 19.01
CA GLY A 104 3.33 27.18 20.05
C GLY A 104 4.16 28.40 19.59
N GLY A 105 4.28 28.65 18.28
CA GLY A 105 4.98 29.83 17.75
C GLY A 105 6.51 29.73 17.76
N ALA A 106 7.21 30.84 17.45
CA ALA A 106 8.66 30.87 17.19
C ALA A 106 9.54 31.13 18.43
N ALA A 107 8.97 31.27 19.63
CA ALA A 107 9.72 31.56 20.85
C ALA A 107 9.56 30.42 21.86
N ASP A 108 10.67 29.74 22.16
CA ASP A 108 10.92 28.75 23.24
C ASP A 108 9.72 27.94 23.75
N GLY A 109 9.55 26.73 23.20
CA GLY A 109 8.52 25.77 23.63
C GLY A 109 7.67 25.19 22.51
N ALA A 110 8.02 25.44 21.25
CA ALA A 110 7.30 24.93 20.09
C ALA A 110 7.29 23.39 20.07
N MET A 111 6.10 22.81 20.13
CA MET A 111 5.90 21.36 19.98
C MET A 111 5.67 21.02 18.52
N VAL A 112 6.39 20.01 18.05
CA VAL A 112 6.21 19.43 16.72
C VAL A 112 5.30 18.22 16.86
N LEU A 113 4.08 18.35 16.34
CA LEU A 113 3.05 17.30 16.40
C LEU A 113 2.67 16.89 14.99
N MET A 114 2.29 15.63 14.78
CA MET A 114 1.75 15.21 13.49
C MET A 114 0.49 16.02 13.17
N ASP A 115 0.38 16.46 11.91
CA ASP A 115 -0.83 17.12 11.46
C ASP A 115 -1.96 16.08 11.36
N ASP A 116 -3.05 16.32 12.08
CA ASP A 116 -4.23 15.47 12.18
C ASP A 116 -5.40 15.99 11.33
N SER A 117 -5.22 17.15 10.69
CA SER A 117 -6.28 17.90 10.00
C SER A 117 -6.22 17.77 8.48
N GLY A 118 -7.40 17.81 7.84
CA GLY A 118 -7.53 17.86 6.39
C GLY A 118 -6.83 16.70 5.65
N PRO A 119 -6.32 16.96 4.42
CA PRO A 119 -5.60 15.95 3.62
C PRO A 119 -4.32 15.43 4.30
N PHE A 120 -3.59 16.27 5.03
CA PHE A 120 -2.37 15.85 5.75
C PHE A 120 -2.69 14.88 6.88
N GLY A 121 -3.77 15.11 7.63
CA GLY A 121 -4.28 14.19 8.64
C GLY A 121 -4.69 12.84 8.07
N GLN A 122 -5.37 12.84 6.92
CA GLN A 122 -5.73 11.59 6.24
C GLN A 122 -4.50 10.80 5.81
N PHE A 123 -3.52 11.47 5.20
CA PHE A 123 -2.24 10.87 4.83
C PHE A 123 -1.52 10.25 6.04
N ASN A 124 -1.36 11.02 7.13
CA ASN A 124 -0.67 10.55 8.33
C ASN A 124 -1.34 9.31 8.93
N ARG A 125 -2.68 9.29 9.02
CA ARG A 125 -3.43 8.12 9.52
C ARG A 125 -3.29 6.91 8.61
N ALA A 126 -3.38 7.09 7.28
CA ALA A 126 -3.23 6.00 6.32
C ALA A 126 -1.80 5.40 6.38
N GLN A 127 -0.77 6.25 6.45
CA GLN A 127 0.61 5.81 6.59
C GLN A 127 0.79 5.03 7.91
N ARG A 128 0.27 5.54 9.02
CA ARG A 128 0.41 4.86 10.32
C ARG A 128 -0.35 3.53 10.36
N GLY A 129 -1.52 3.44 9.73
CA GLY A 129 -2.26 2.19 9.60
C GLY A 129 -1.44 1.11 8.87
N LEU A 130 -0.76 1.48 7.79
CA LEU A 130 0.12 0.58 7.06
C LEU A 130 1.36 0.16 7.90
N GLN A 131 2.00 1.11 8.58
CA GLN A 131 3.15 0.82 9.45
C GLN A 131 2.78 -0.11 10.61
N ASN A 132 1.63 0.12 11.26
CA ASN A 132 1.14 -0.75 12.34
C ASN A 132 0.95 -2.19 11.86
N HIS A 133 0.41 -2.39 10.64
CA HIS A 133 0.30 -3.72 10.07
C HIS A 133 1.66 -4.38 9.87
N TYR A 134 2.64 -3.66 9.32
CA TYR A 134 3.99 -4.19 9.12
C TYR A 134 4.73 -4.53 10.41
N GLU A 135 4.48 -3.80 11.50
CA GLU A 135 5.04 -4.10 12.82
C GLU A 135 4.50 -5.43 13.40
N GLN A 136 3.26 -5.80 13.09
CA GLN A 136 2.61 -7.00 13.64
C GLN A 136 2.89 -8.28 12.85
N VAL A 137 3.33 -8.15 11.59
CA VAL A 137 3.56 -9.29 10.67
C VAL A 137 5.06 -9.66 10.57
N ARG A 138 5.94 -8.92 11.28
CA ARG A 138 7.35 -9.27 11.49
C ARG A 138 7.50 -10.28 12.61
#